data_AF-A0A8C6TZH5-F1
#
_entry.id   AF-A0A8C6TZH5-F1
#
_cell.length_a   1.000
_cell.length_b   1.000
_cell.length_c   1.000
_cell.angle_alpha   90.00
_cell.angle_beta   90.00
_cell.angle_gamma   90.00
#
_symmetry.space_group_name_H-M   'P 1'
#
loop_
_entity.id
_entity.type
_entity.pdbx_description
1 polymer ?
#
loop_
_entity_poly.entity_id
_entity_poly.type
_entity_poly.pdbx_seq_one_letter_code
_entity_poly.pdbx_strand_id
1 'polypeptide(L)'
;MLSKITLKLRTTRLTVTFLSHFLSVFFGSYFLGLVCMTNCPTLIVTVGLPARGKTYISKKLTRYLNWIGVPTREFNVGQYRRELVKIYKSFEFFRPDNEEGLRIRRQCASAALNDVRQYLTSGGQVAVFDATNTTRERRDTILQFADQNGFKVFFVESVCEDPDVIQANIVQVKLGSPDYTNCNSDEAVEDFMKRIKCYENSYETLDEVLDRDLSYIKIIDVGQRYLVNRVLDHIQSRIVYYLMNIHITPRSIYLCRHGESELNVKGRKEVHKLTGNILHDLKIWTSQMKRTIQTAEALHVPYEQWKVLNEIDAGVCEELMYEEIQENYPLEFALRDQDKYRYRYPKGESYEDLVQRLEPVIMELERQENVLVVCHQAVMRCLLAYFLDKTAEELPYLKCPLHTVLKLTPVAYGCKVESIRLNVEAVDTHREKPKVGQTPQETSVLKCLVKLFKGGLLSLFIYVVRPMHVNKHTWDSCL
;
A
#
# COMPACT_ATOMS: atom_id res chain seq x y z
N MET A 1 -40.07 33.66 -54.43
CA MET A 1 -40.10 32.70 -55.56
C MET A 1 -38.88 31.79 -55.38
N LEU A 2 -38.98 30.48 -55.14
CA LEU A 2 -39.56 29.36 -55.91
C LEU A 2 -38.69 28.83 -57.07
N SER A 3 -37.88 27.83 -56.77
CA SER A 3 -37.66 26.56 -57.53
C SER A 3 -36.75 25.69 -56.64
N LYS A 4 -37.17 24.60 -55.96
CA LYS A 4 -37.79 23.32 -56.39
C LYS A 4 -36.93 22.64 -57.48
N ILE A 5 -36.51 21.36 -57.40
CA ILE A 5 -37.13 20.12 -56.87
C ILE A 5 -36.02 19.20 -56.30
N THR A 6 -36.01 18.79 -55.01
CA THR A 6 -36.57 17.53 -54.43
C THR A 6 -35.99 16.18 -54.91
N LEU A 7 -35.24 15.49 -54.05
CA LEU A 7 -35.33 14.02 -53.94
C LEU A 7 -35.15 13.56 -52.47
N LYS A 8 -35.83 12.47 -52.09
CA LYS A 8 -36.02 12.01 -50.70
C LYS A 8 -35.11 10.83 -50.35
N LEU A 9 -34.62 10.81 -49.11
CA LEU A 9 -34.43 9.65 -48.22
C LEU A 9 -33.83 8.34 -48.80
N ARG A 10 -32.60 8.00 -48.39
CA ARG A 10 -32.19 6.68 -47.84
C ARG A 10 -30.69 6.63 -47.49
N THR A 11 -30.31 6.76 -46.21
CA THR A 11 -29.08 6.17 -45.61
C THR A 11 -28.95 6.36 -44.07
N THR A 12 -30.04 6.26 -43.30
CA THR A 12 -29.96 6.14 -41.84
C THR A 12 -29.50 4.73 -41.41
N ARG A 13 -28.19 4.43 -41.57
CA ARG A 13 -27.52 3.32 -40.85
C ARG A 13 -25.98 3.26 -40.89
N LEU A 14 -25.25 4.19 -41.52
CA LEU A 14 -23.77 4.15 -41.59
C LEU A 14 -23.00 5.23 -40.79
N THR A 15 -23.67 6.27 -40.27
CA THR A 15 -22.98 7.40 -39.61
C THR A 15 -22.73 7.23 -38.11
N VAL A 16 -23.33 6.24 -37.45
CA VAL A 16 -23.12 5.99 -36.00
C VAL A 16 -21.82 5.19 -35.74
N THR A 17 -21.41 4.32 -36.67
CA THR A 17 -20.22 3.47 -36.52
C THR A 17 -18.90 4.21 -36.72
N PHE A 18 -18.90 5.37 -37.41
CA PHE A 18 -17.69 6.14 -37.67
C PHE A 18 -17.33 7.11 -36.52
N LEU A 19 -18.31 7.55 -35.72
CA LEU A 19 -18.07 8.46 -34.61
C LEU A 19 -17.44 7.75 -33.39
N SER A 20 -17.75 6.48 -33.15
CA SER A 20 -17.16 5.71 -32.05
C SER A 20 -15.67 5.41 -32.28
N HIS A 21 -15.29 5.12 -33.52
CA HIS A 21 -13.89 4.82 -33.88
C HIS A 21 -12.99 6.07 -33.85
N PHE A 22 -13.52 7.25 -34.16
CA PHE A 22 -12.73 8.49 -34.10
C PHE A 22 -12.47 8.96 -32.65
N LEU A 23 -13.43 8.73 -31.74
CA LEU A 23 -13.27 9.02 -30.32
C LEU A 23 -12.26 8.08 -29.62
N SER A 24 -12.19 6.80 -30.01
CA SER A 24 -11.19 5.88 -29.43
C SER A 24 -9.75 6.19 -29.83
N VAL A 25 -9.53 6.74 -31.03
CA VAL A 25 -8.18 7.02 -31.54
C VAL A 25 -7.60 8.32 -30.98
N PHE A 26 -8.41 9.35 -30.72
CA PHE A 26 -7.91 10.64 -30.20
C PHE A 26 -7.87 10.75 -28.66
N PHE A 27 -8.71 10.01 -27.92
CA PHE A 27 -8.62 9.98 -26.44
C PHE A 27 -7.74 8.84 -25.90
N GLY A 28 -7.28 7.91 -26.74
CA GLY A 28 -6.48 6.75 -26.33
C GLY A 28 -5.06 7.05 -25.81
N SER A 29 -4.53 8.25 -26.05
CA SER A 29 -3.10 8.57 -25.83
C SER A 29 -2.79 9.32 -24.52
N TYR A 30 -3.80 9.66 -23.71
CA TYR A 30 -3.61 10.34 -22.41
C TYR A 30 -3.90 9.46 -21.19
N PHE A 31 -4.06 8.14 -21.39
CA PHE A 31 -4.32 7.15 -20.34
C PHE A 31 -3.24 6.07 -20.21
N LEU A 32 -2.00 6.33 -20.66
CA LEU A 32 -0.84 5.53 -20.27
C LEU A 32 -0.39 5.95 -18.86
N GLY A 33 -0.77 5.17 -17.85
CA GLY A 33 -0.37 5.44 -16.46
C GLY A 33 -0.99 4.53 -15.38
N LEU A 34 -2.05 3.77 -15.68
CA LEU A 34 -2.60 2.77 -14.76
C LEU A 34 -2.69 1.41 -15.45
N VAL A 35 -1.85 0.46 -15.04
CA VAL A 35 -2.05 -0.95 -15.37
C VAL A 35 -3.20 -1.46 -14.50
N CYS A 36 -4.44 -1.25 -14.94
CA CYS A 36 -5.62 -1.70 -14.23
C CYS A 36 -5.72 -3.24 -14.32
N MET A 37 -5.14 -3.95 -13.36
CA MET A 37 -5.19 -5.42 -13.30
C MET A 37 -6.54 -5.95 -12.79
N THR A 38 -7.49 -5.08 -12.47
CA THR A 38 -8.80 -5.41 -11.90
C THR A 38 -9.94 -4.85 -12.76
N ASN A 39 -10.44 -5.64 -13.72
CA ASN A 39 -11.59 -5.24 -14.55
C ASN A 39 -12.92 -5.12 -13.76
N CYS A 40 -12.98 -5.67 -12.54
CA CYS A 40 -14.09 -5.50 -11.60
C CYS A 40 -13.52 -5.35 -10.19
N PRO A 41 -14.09 -4.48 -9.31
CA PRO A 41 -13.65 -4.36 -7.93
C PRO A 41 -13.85 -5.67 -7.14
N THR A 42 -13.02 -5.89 -6.12
CA THR A 42 -13.04 -7.11 -5.29
C THR A 42 -13.41 -6.82 -3.84
N LEU A 43 -14.42 -7.52 -3.33
CA LEU A 43 -14.78 -7.57 -1.92
C LEU A 43 -14.13 -8.78 -1.26
N ILE A 44 -13.11 -8.52 -0.44
CA ILE A 44 -12.50 -9.53 0.43
C ILE A 44 -13.33 -9.65 1.69
N VAL A 45 -13.76 -10.87 2.03
CA VAL A 45 -14.64 -11.15 3.17
C VAL A 45 -13.92 -12.03 4.15
N THR A 46 -13.60 -11.52 5.33
CA THR A 46 -12.97 -12.36 6.37
C THR A 46 -13.99 -13.28 7.03
N VAL A 47 -13.58 -14.49 7.39
CA VAL A 47 -14.42 -15.50 8.03
C VAL A 47 -13.70 -16.12 9.24
N GLY A 48 -14.43 -16.41 10.30
CA GLY A 48 -13.96 -17.20 11.44
C GLY A 48 -14.21 -16.58 12.81
N LEU A 49 -13.93 -17.35 13.86
CA LEU A 49 -14.20 -16.98 15.26
C LEU A 49 -13.40 -15.75 15.75
N PRO A 50 -13.81 -15.09 16.85
CA PRO A 50 -13.01 -14.05 17.49
C PRO A 50 -11.60 -14.55 17.92
N ALA A 51 -10.63 -13.63 18.04
CA ALA A 51 -9.21 -13.92 18.32
C ALA A 51 -8.49 -14.86 17.32
N ARG A 52 -9.01 -15.06 16.10
CA ARG A 52 -8.35 -15.80 15.01
C ARG A 52 -7.58 -14.91 14.02
N GLY A 53 -6.97 -13.81 14.46
CA GLY A 53 -6.11 -12.97 13.61
C GLY A 53 -6.76 -12.21 12.43
N LYS A 54 -8.08 -12.29 12.20
CA LYS A 54 -8.75 -11.65 11.04
C LYS A 54 -8.40 -10.17 10.86
N THR A 55 -8.55 -9.33 11.88
CA THR A 55 -8.20 -7.89 11.81
C THR A 55 -6.71 -7.65 11.52
N TYR A 56 -5.82 -8.53 12.00
CA TYR A 56 -4.39 -8.46 11.67
C TYR A 56 -4.16 -8.76 10.17
N ILE A 57 -4.78 -9.82 9.66
CA ILE A 57 -4.77 -10.18 8.23
C ILE A 57 -5.35 -9.03 7.40
N SER A 58 -6.51 -8.50 7.76
CA SER A 58 -7.18 -7.39 7.08
C SER A 58 -6.29 -6.16 6.95
N LYS A 59 -5.62 -5.77 8.04
CA LYS A 59 -4.70 -4.62 8.04
C LYS A 59 -3.42 -4.87 7.26
N LYS A 60 -2.76 -6.01 7.48
CA LYS A 60 -1.55 -6.38 6.72
C LYS A 60 -1.81 -6.46 5.22
N LEU A 61 -2.92 -7.08 4.83
CA LEU A 61 -3.33 -7.21 3.43
C LEU A 61 -3.68 -5.84 2.83
N THR A 62 -4.46 -5.01 3.53
CA THR A 62 -4.78 -3.64 3.09
C THR A 62 -3.51 -2.81 2.87
N ARG A 63 -2.54 -2.90 3.79
CA ARG A 63 -1.25 -2.20 3.72
C ARG A 63 -0.40 -2.69 2.55
N TYR A 64 -0.27 -4.01 2.37
CA TYR A 64 0.43 -4.59 1.23
C TYR A 64 -0.19 -4.16 -0.10
N LEU A 65 -1.52 -4.31 -0.24
CA LEU A 65 -2.22 -3.96 -1.47
C LEU A 65 -2.10 -2.47 -1.81
N ASN A 66 -2.23 -1.56 -0.84
CA ASN A 66 -1.98 -0.13 -1.09
C ASN A 66 -0.51 0.15 -1.46
N TRP A 67 0.45 -0.50 -0.79
CA TRP A 67 1.88 -0.30 -1.06
C TRP A 67 2.26 -0.70 -2.49
N ILE A 68 1.71 -1.81 -3.03
CA ILE A 68 1.92 -2.23 -4.43
C ILE A 68 1.11 -1.39 -5.46
N GLY A 69 0.35 -0.39 -5.03
CA GLY A 69 -0.44 0.49 -5.90
C GLY A 69 -1.88 0.06 -6.17
N VAL A 70 -2.46 -0.88 -5.41
CA VAL A 70 -3.86 -1.31 -5.51
C VAL A 70 -4.70 -0.60 -4.43
N PRO A 71 -5.55 0.40 -4.78
CA PRO A 71 -6.34 1.15 -3.81
C PRO A 71 -7.25 0.24 -2.99
N THR A 72 -6.94 0.11 -1.70
CA THR A 72 -7.59 -0.85 -0.78
C THR A 72 -8.04 -0.19 0.51
N ARG A 73 -9.20 -0.58 1.05
CA ARG A 73 -9.70 -0.08 2.34
C ARG A 73 -10.31 -1.17 3.22
N GLU A 74 -9.98 -1.15 4.51
CA GLU A 74 -10.61 -1.99 5.54
C GLU A 74 -11.95 -1.38 6.01
N PHE A 75 -12.96 -2.23 6.20
CA PHE A 75 -14.27 -1.93 6.77
C PHE A 75 -14.52 -2.83 7.98
N ASN A 76 -14.08 -2.39 9.16
CA ASN A 76 -14.15 -3.15 10.39
C ASN A 76 -15.53 -3.06 11.04
N VAL A 77 -16.40 -4.06 10.87
CA VAL A 77 -17.77 -4.04 11.44
C VAL A 77 -17.76 -3.92 12.98
N GLY A 78 -16.68 -4.35 13.63
CA GLY A 78 -16.44 -4.14 15.05
C GLY A 78 -16.37 -2.67 15.46
N GLN A 79 -15.89 -1.77 14.58
CA GLN A 79 -15.83 -0.32 14.76
C GLN A 79 -17.21 0.32 14.63
N TYR A 80 -17.95 0.05 13.55
CA TYR A 80 -19.34 0.53 13.38
C TYR A 80 -20.21 0.19 14.60
N ARG A 81 -20.05 -1.02 15.16
CA ARG A 81 -20.72 -1.45 16.40
C ARG A 81 -20.25 -0.68 17.65
N ARG A 82 -18.98 -0.29 17.77
CA ARG A 82 -18.50 0.55 18.87
C ARG A 82 -19.05 1.97 18.77
N GLU A 83 -19.07 2.55 17.57
CA GLU A 83 -19.59 3.92 17.34
C GLU A 83 -21.09 4.02 17.64
N LEU A 84 -21.87 2.99 17.28
CA LEU A 84 -23.31 2.94 17.53
C LEU A 84 -23.67 2.65 19.00
N VAL A 85 -23.01 1.67 19.64
CA VAL A 85 -23.34 1.22 21.01
C VAL A 85 -22.65 2.07 22.09
N LYS A 86 -21.51 2.70 21.75
CA LYS A 86 -20.62 3.55 22.59
C LYS A 86 -19.97 2.86 23.79
N ILE A 87 -20.73 2.11 24.59
CA ILE A 87 -20.25 1.44 25.81
C ILE A 87 -20.49 -0.06 25.66
N TYR A 88 -19.41 -0.84 25.62
CA TYR A 88 -19.49 -2.29 25.76
C TYR A 88 -19.75 -2.66 27.23
N LYS A 89 -20.59 -3.68 27.46
CA LYS A 89 -20.91 -4.20 28.81
C LYS A 89 -20.34 -5.60 29.02
N SER A 90 -20.79 -6.55 28.20
CA SER A 90 -20.49 -7.97 28.36
C SER A 90 -20.75 -8.76 27.07
N PHE A 91 -20.29 -10.01 27.07
CA PHE A 91 -20.52 -11.00 26.02
C PHE A 91 -22.01 -11.26 25.72
N GLU A 92 -22.92 -10.88 26.63
CA GLU A 92 -24.37 -11.07 26.48
C GLU A 92 -24.92 -10.35 25.24
N PHE A 93 -24.28 -9.26 24.81
CA PHE A 93 -24.57 -8.58 23.53
C PHE A 93 -24.40 -9.50 22.31
N PHE A 94 -23.54 -10.51 22.40
CA PHE A 94 -23.19 -11.40 21.29
C PHE A 94 -23.97 -12.72 21.25
N ARG A 95 -24.75 -13.04 22.29
CA ARG A 95 -25.53 -14.27 22.34
C ARG A 95 -26.48 -14.40 21.14
N PRO A 96 -26.81 -15.62 20.70
CA PRO A 96 -27.73 -15.84 19.59
C PRO A 96 -29.19 -15.52 19.92
N ASP A 97 -29.59 -15.64 21.19
CA ASP A 97 -30.94 -15.32 21.70
C ASP A 97 -31.16 -13.83 22.01
N ASN A 98 -30.10 -13.01 21.90
CA ASN A 98 -30.20 -11.56 22.06
C ASN A 98 -30.67 -10.91 20.75
N GLU A 99 -31.98 -10.85 20.54
CA GLU A 99 -32.61 -10.26 19.34
C GLU A 99 -32.14 -8.82 19.07
N GLU A 100 -32.03 -7.99 20.10
CA GLU A 100 -31.59 -6.60 19.95
C GLU A 100 -30.11 -6.51 19.57
N GLY A 101 -29.25 -7.29 20.23
CA GLY A 101 -27.85 -7.42 19.86
C GLY A 101 -27.66 -7.98 18.45
N LEU A 102 -28.53 -8.88 17.98
CA LEU A 102 -28.55 -9.36 16.61
C LEU A 102 -29.00 -8.28 15.62
N ARG A 103 -30.07 -7.53 15.94
CA ARG A 103 -30.59 -6.41 15.15
C ARG A 103 -29.54 -5.33 14.94
N ILE A 104 -28.90 -4.88 16.03
CA ILE A 104 -27.79 -3.90 16.01
C ILE A 104 -26.62 -4.44 15.16
N ARG A 105 -26.19 -5.70 15.37
CA ARG A 105 -25.09 -6.30 14.57
C ARG A 105 -25.42 -6.43 13.08
N ARG A 106 -26.67 -6.71 12.70
CA ARG A 106 -27.13 -6.69 11.30
C ARG A 106 -27.10 -5.26 10.74
N GLN A 107 -27.53 -4.27 11.51
CA GLN A 107 -27.53 -2.85 11.12
C GLN A 107 -26.10 -2.31 10.89
N CYS A 108 -25.14 -2.62 11.78
CA CYS A 108 -23.74 -2.25 11.60
C CYS A 108 -23.11 -2.90 10.36
N ALA A 109 -23.44 -4.16 10.06
CA ALA A 109 -22.96 -4.83 8.86
C ALA A 109 -23.53 -4.18 7.59
N SER A 110 -24.81 -3.81 7.59
CA SER A 110 -25.44 -3.08 6.47
C SER A 110 -24.84 -1.69 6.27
N ALA A 111 -24.57 -0.94 7.34
CA ALA A 111 -23.85 0.34 7.26
C ALA A 111 -22.46 0.18 6.62
N ALA A 112 -21.66 -0.78 7.09
CA ALA A 112 -20.35 -1.07 6.52
C ALA A 112 -20.42 -1.50 5.03
N LEU A 113 -21.42 -2.29 4.62
CA LEU A 113 -21.62 -2.66 3.21
C LEU A 113 -22.03 -1.45 2.34
N ASN A 114 -22.81 -0.50 2.86
CA ASN A 114 -23.11 0.74 2.14
C ASN A 114 -21.84 1.58 1.88
N ASP A 115 -20.94 1.66 2.85
CA ASP A 115 -19.66 2.36 2.71
C ASP A 115 -18.69 1.61 1.77
N VAL A 116 -18.70 0.27 1.80
CA VAL A 116 -18.00 -0.59 0.80
C VAL A 116 -18.47 -0.24 -0.61
N ARG A 117 -19.79 -0.21 -0.84
CA ARG A 117 -20.35 0.18 -2.15
C ARG A 117 -19.84 1.56 -2.55
N GLN A 118 -20.00 2.56 -1.69
CA GLN A 118 -19.58 3.93 -1.98
C GLN A 118 -18.10 3.99 -2.38
N TYR A 119 -17.23 3.32 -1.62
CA TYR A 119 -15.78 3.31 -1.87
C TYR A 119 -15.42 2.65 -3.20
N LEU A 120 -15.95 1.44 -3.48
CA LEU A 120 -15.65 0.72 -4.72
C LEU A 120 -16.25 1.42 -5.95
N THR A 121 -17.41 2.08 -5.83
CA THR A 121 -17.97 2.92 -6.91
C THR A 121 -17.22 4.24 -7.11
N SER A 122 -16.41 4.69 -6.14
CA SER A 122 -15.64 5.94 -6.20
C SER A 122 -14.18 5.75 -6.61
N GLY A 123 -13.83 4.60 -7.20
CA GLY A 123 -12.47 4.30 -7.68
C GLY A 123 -11.61 3.43 -6.75
N GLY A 124 -12.14 2.97 -5.62
CA GLY A 124 -11.50 1.90 -4.84
C GLY A 124 -11.51 0.57 -5.60
N GLN A 125 -10.40 -0.19 -5.58
CA GLN A 125 -10.30 -1.47 -6.29
C GLN A 125 -10.60 -2.67 -5.39
N VAL A 126 -10.21 -2.61 -4.11
CA VAL A 126 -10.40 -3.71 -3.15
C VAL A 126 -10.97 -3.21 -1.83
N ALA A 127 -12.02 -3.86 -1.33
CA ALA A 127 -12.57 -3.60 0.00
C ALA A 127 -12.39 -4.83 0.88
N VAL A 128 -11.87 -4.65 2.10
CA VAL A 128 -11.71 -5.73 3.08
C VAL A 128 -12.77 -5.61 4.16
N PHE A 129 -13.78 -6.47 4.11
CA PHE A 129 -14.88 -6.52 5.08
C PHE A 129 -14.48 -7.38 6.29
N ASP A 130 -14.02 -6.72 7.36
CA ASP A 130 -13.55 -7.37 8.59
C ASP A 130 -14.70 -7.61 9.58
N ALA A 131 -15.16 -8.86 9.64
CA ALA A 131 -16.21 -9.34 10.52
C ALA A 131 -16.07 -10.86 10.77
N THR A 132 -16.93 -11.46 11.60
CA THR A 132 -16.88 -12.91 11.86
C THR A 132 -17.40 -13.75 10.69
N ASN A 133 -18.52 -13.32 10.07
CA ASN A 133 -19.17 -13.97 8.91
C ASN A 133 -19.28 -15.50 9.02
N THR A 134 -19.54 -15.98 10.24
CA THR A 134 -19.47 -17.38 10.65
C THR A 134 -20.64 -18.23 10.17
N THR A 135 -21.76 -17.64 9.74
CA THR A 135 -22.93 -18.37 9.21
C THR A 135 -23.03 -18.25 7.69
N ARG A 136 -23.59 -19.27 7.03
CA ARG A 136 -23.88 -19.25 5.59
C ARG A 136 -24.87 -18.17 5.21
N GLU A 137 -25.97 -18.00 5.96
CA GLU A 137 -26.95 -16.91 5.81
C GLU A 137 -26.26 -15.53 5.66
N ARG A 138 -25.23 -15.27 6.48
CA ARG A 138 -24.47 -14.02 6.41
C ARG A 138 -23.60 -13.94 5.15
N ARG A 139 -22.94 -15.03 4.76
CA ARG A 139 -22.12 -15.08 3.54
C ARG A 139 -22.98 -14.92 2.28
N ASP A 140 -24.14 -15.56 2.23
CA ASP A 140 -25.13 -15.43 1.14
C ASP A 140 -25.65 -14.00 1.01
N THR A 141 -25.93 -13.33 2.13
CA THR A 141 -26.31 -11.90 2.13
C THR A 141 -25.21 -11.02 1.51
N ILE A 142 -23.93 -11.32 1.80
CA ILE A 142 -22.79 -10.57 1.25
C ILE A 142 -22.57 -10.91 -0.23
N LEU A 143 -22.77 -12.17 -0.65
CA LEU A 143 -22.70 -12.60 -2.04
C LEU A 143 -23.79 -11.91 -2.89
N GLN A 144 -25.03 -11.88 -2.40
CA GLN A 144 -26.14 -11.16 -3.06
C GLN A 144 -25.86 -9.66 -3.17
N PHE A 145 -25.32 -9.04 -2.12
CA PHE A 145 -24.88 -7.64 -2.17
C PHE A 145 -23.77 -7.42 -3.21
N ALA A 146 -22.79 -8.31 -3.30
CA ALA A 146 -21.70 -8.19 -4.26
C ALA A 146 -22.19 -8.35 -5.71
N ASP A 147 -23.03 -9.35 -5.98
CA ASP A 147 -23.65 -9.60 -7.29
C ASP A 147 -24.47 -8.38 -7.77
N GLN A 148 -25.33 -7.83 -6.91
CA GLN A 148 -26.13 -6.62 -7.19
C GLN A 148 -25.30 -5.38 -7.55
N ASN A 149 -24.02 -5.34 -7.18
CA ASN A 149 -23.12 -4.22 -7.45
C ASN A 149 -21.98 -4.57 -8.43
N GLY A 150 -21.96 -5.78 -8.99
CA GLY A 150 -20.93 -6.24 -9.93
C GLY A 150 -19.54 -6.42 -9.29
N PHE A 151 -19.47 -6.70 -7.98
CA PHE A 151 -18.22 -6.94 -7.26
C PHE A 151 -17.86 -8.43 -7.26
N LYS A 152 -16.57 -8.74 -7.45
CA LYS A 152 -16.05 -10.09 -7.18
C LYS A 152 -15.98 -10.32 -5.67
N VAL A 153 -16.14 -11.55 -5.21
CA VAL A 153 -15.95 -11.92 -3.79
C VAL A 153 -14.77 -12.87 -3.65
N PHE A 154 -13.96 -12.66 -2.61
CA PHE A 154 -12.90 -13.59 -2.21
C PHE A 154 -12.91 -13.76 -0.69
N PHE A 155 -13.18 -14.96 -0.18
CA PHE A 155 -13.21 -15.19 1.27
C PHE A 155 -11.82 -15.50 1.83
N VAL A 156 -11.51 -14.96 3.01
CA VAL A 156 -10.30 -15.27 3.78
C VAL A 156 -10.74 -15.80 5.13
N GLU A 157 -10.83 -17.13 5.25
CA GLU A 157 -11.16 -17.80 6.50
C GLU A 157 -9.90 -18.04 7.33
N SER A 158 -9.96 -17.75 8.63
CA SER A 158 -8.88 -18.05 9.57
C SER A 158 -9.37 -19.01 10.65
N VAL A 159 -8.83 -20.22 10.62
CA VAL A 159 -9.12 -21.31 11.56
C VAL A 159 -7.88 -21.59 12.39
N CYS A 160 -8.06 -21.72 13.69
CA CYS A 160 -7.02 -22.16 14.62
C CYS A 160 -7.70 -22.74 15.86
N GLU A 161 -7.26 -23.91 16.27
CA GLU A 161 -7.80 -24.62 17.44
C GLU A 161 -6.79 -24.67 18.60
N ASP A 162 -5.55 -24.27 18.35
CA ASP A 162 -4.47 -24.17 19.34
C ASP A 162 -4.83 -23.19 20.48
N PRO A 163 -4.96 -23.67 21.73
CA PRO A 163 -5.38 -22.85 22.85
C PRO A 163 -4.33 -21.78 23.24
N ASP A 164 -3.04 -22.04 23.07
CA ASP A 164 -1.96 -21.12 23.43
C ASP A 164 -1.89 -19.96 22.44
N VAL A 165 -2.08 -20.23 21.15
CA VAL A 165 -2.27 -19.20 20.12
C VAL A 165 -3.52 -18.35 20.42
N ILE A 166 -4.63 -19.00 20.77
CA ILE A 166 -5.88 -18.29 21.08
C ILE A 166 -5.68 -17.39 22.31
N GLN A 167 -5.03 -17.88 23.37
CA GLN A 167 -4.66 -17.15 24.58
C GLN A 167 -3.75 -15.95 24.26
N ALA A 168 -2.69 -16.15 23.47
CA ALA A 168 -1.76 -15.10 23.09
C ALA A 168 -2.43 -13.99 22.25
N ASN A 169 -3.24 -14.37 21.24
CA ASN A 169 -4.04 -13.45 20.45
C ASN A 169 -5.06 -12.70 21.32
N ILE A 170 -5.65 -13.38 22.30
CA ILE A 170 -6.54 -12.80 23.30
C ILE A 170 -5.83 -11.69 24.08
N VAL A 171 -4.64 -11.92 24.62
CA VAL A 171 -3.89 -10.92 25.39
C VAL A 171 -3.49 -9.74 24.50
N GLN A 172 -2.90 -10.00 23.32
CA GLN A 172 -2.46 -8.95 22.40
C GLN A 172 -3.61 -8.07 21.89
N VAL A 173 -4.77 -8.65 21.57
CA VAL A 173 -5.92 -7.91 21.05
C VAL A 173 -6.67 -7.16 22.17
N LYS A 174 -6.76 -7.72 23.39
CA LYS A 174 -7.53 -7.12 24.49
C LYS A 174 -6.84 -5.92 25.13
N LEU A 175 -5.54 -5.99 25.40
CA LEU A 175 -4.79 -4.92 26.06
C LEU A 175 -4.79 -3.59 25.27
N GLY A 176 -5.16 -3.62 23.98
CA GLY A 176 -5.37 -2.43 23.15
C GLY A 176 -6.80 -2.26 22.60
N SER A 177 -7.79 -3.02 23.08
CA SER A 177 -9.16 -2.97 22.55
C SER A 177 -10.00 -1.91 23.27
N PRO A 178 -10.67 -0.99 22.52
CA PRO A 178 -11.63 -0.06 23.11
C PRO A 178 -12.85 -0.75 23.76
N ASP A 179 -13.10 -2.03 23.47
CA ASP A 179 -14.17 -2.79 24.13
C ASP A 179 -13.87 -3.03 25.64
N TYR A 180 -12.62 -2.96 26.10
CA TYR A 180 -12.20 -3.42 27.45
C TYR A 180 -11.42 -2.37 28.28
N THR A 181 -11.50 -1.08 27.95
CA THR A 181 -10.70 -0.02 28.61
C THR A 181 -10.88 0.10 30.12
N ASN A 182 -12.02 -0.36 30.64
CA ASN A 182 -12.44 -0.20 32.04
C ASN A 182 -12.47 -1.54 32.80
N CYS A 183 -11.97 -2.63 32.19
CA CYS A 183 -11.92 -3.96 32.78
C CYS A 183 -10.49 -4.32 33.15
N ASN A 184 -10.29 -5.14 34.19
CA ASN A 184 -8.97 -5.74 34.40
C ASN A 184 -8.68 -6.84 33.35
N SER A 185 -7.42 -7.27 33.28
CA SER A 185 -6.98 -8.22 32.25
C SER A 185 -7.71 -9.56 32.33
N ASP A 186 -7.98 -10.06 33.53
CA ASP A 186 -8.55 -11.39 33.75
C ASP A 186 -10.06 -11.41 33.44
N GLU A 187 -10.80 -10.39 33.86
CA GLU A 187 -12.21 -10.18 33.47
C GLU A 187 -12.38 -10.05 31.95
N ALA A 188 -11.52 -9.26 31.31
CA ALA A 188 -11.50 -9.16 29.85
C ALA A 188 -11.09 -10.48 29.19
N VAL A 189 -10.22 -11.27 29.85
CA VAL A 189 -9.89 -12.64 29.40
C VAL A 189 -11.15 -13.50 29.39
N GLU A 190 -11.85 -13.59 30.52
CA GLU A 190 -13.03 -14.42 30.73
C GLU A 190 -14.24 -14.02 29.86
N ASP A 191 -14.60 -12.73 29.84
CA ASP A 191 -15.73 -12.21 29.05
C ASP A 191 -15.60 -12.59 27.57
N PHE A 192 -14.41 -12.37 26.99
CA PHE A 192 -14.20 -12.66 25.59
C PHE A 192 -14.18 -14.17 25.30
N MET A 193 -13.78 -15.02 26.25
CA MET A 193 -13.89 -16.48 26.10
C MET A 193 -15.36 -16.90 26.05
N LYS A 194 -16.22 -16.29 26.88
CA LYS A 194 -17.69 -16.46 26.79
C LYS A 194 -18.23 -15.92 25.46
N ARG A 195 -17.71 -14.79 24.97
CA ARG A 195 -18.03 -14.23 23.64
C ARG A 195 -17.63 -15.17 22.49
N ILE A 196 -16.50 -15.86 22.54
CA ILE A 196 -16.11 -16.85 21.52
C ILE A 196 -17.16 -17.98 21.50
N LYS A 197 -17.54 -18.53 22.65
CA LYS A 197 -18.57 -19.57 22.79
C LYS A 197 -19.92 -19.18 22.20
N CYS A 198 -20.30 -17.89 22.23
CA CYS A 198 -21.51 -17.42 21.55
C CYS A 198 -21.50 -17.58 20.02
N TYR A 199 -20.32 -17.64 19.39
CA TYR A 199 -20.17 -17.85 17.94
C TYR A 199 -19.92 -19.32 17.57
N GLU A 200 -19.31 -20.12 18.45
CA GLU A 200 -19.00 -21.54 18.18
C GLU A 200 -20.24 -22.35 17.80
N ASN A 201 -21.35 -22.18 18.55
CA ASN A 201 -22.61 -22.89 18.32
C ASN A 201 -23.28 -22.62 16.95
N SER A 202 -22.84 -21.61 16.21
CA SER A 202 -23.38 -21.24 14.88
C SER A 202 -22.28 -21.02 13.85
N TYR A 203 -21.09 -21.61 14.06
CA TYR A 203 -19.98 -21.50 13.12
C TYR A 203 -20.03 -22.59 12.05
N GLU A 204 -20.39 -22.18 10.83
CA GLU A 204 -20.35 -22.99 9.62
C GLU A 204 -19.09 -22.60 8.82
N THR A 205 -18.00 -23.37 8.97
CA THR A 205 -16.75 -23.08 8.22
C THR A 205 -16.95 -23.19 6.71
N LEU A 206 -16.07 -22.60 5.90
CA LEU A 206 -16.05 -22.85 4.45
C LEU A 206 -15.73 -24.33 4.18
N ASP A 207 -16.58 -24.98 3.38
CA ASP A 207 -16.56 -26.41 3.12
C ASP A 207 -16.30 -26.74 1.63
N GLU A 208 -15.47 -27.73 1.37
CA GLU A 208 -15.00 -28.07 0.01
C GLU A 208 -16.12 -28.57 -0.93
N VAL A 209 -17.22 -29.11 -0.37
CA VAL A 209 -18.33 -29.67 -1.14
C VAL A 209 -19.46 -28.65 -1.29
N LEU A 210 -19.80 -27.97 -0.19
CA LEU A 210 -20.96 -27.08 -0.09
C LEU A 210 -20.62 -25.64 -0.54
N ASP A 211 -19.40 -25.18 -0.30
CA ASP A 211 -18.89 -23.86 -0.71
C ASP A 211 -17.98 -23.99 -1.97
N ARG A 212 -18.02 -25.13 -2.69
CA ARG A 212 -17.13 -25.50 -3.83
C ARG A 212 -17.06 -24.48 -4.96
N ASP A 213 -18.12 -23.71 -5.17
CA ASP A 213 -18.25 -22.73 -6.26
C ASP A 213 -17.75 -21.33 -5.85
N LEU A 214 -17.40 -21.13 -4.56
CA LEU A 214 -16.88 -19.88 -4.01
C LEU A 214 -15.35 -19.79 -4.14
N SER A 215 -14.83 -18.57 -4.34
CA SER A 215 -13.39 -18.30 -4.35
C SER A 215 -12.91 -17.96 -2.95
N TYR A 216 -11.97 -18.73 -2.40
CA TYR A 216 -11.52 -18.54 -1.02
C TYR A 216 -10.12 -19.08 -0.72
N ILE A 217 -9.56 -18.59 0.40
CA ILE A 217 -8.43 -19.19 1.11
C ILE A 217 -8.83 -19.44 2.57
N LYS A 218 -8.53 -20.64 3.07
CA LYS A 218 -8.66 -21.04 4.46
C LYS A 218 -7.26 -21.19 5.04
N ILE A 219 -6.90 -20.30 5.95
CA ILE A 219 -5.63 -20.28 6.68
C ILE A 219 -5.84 -21.08 7.96
N ILE A 220 -5.07 -22.15 8.14
CA ILE A 220 -5.28 -23.13 9.21
C ILE A 220 -4.03 -23.15 10.10
N ASP A 221 -4.28 -23.10 11.41
CA ASP A 221 -3.28 -23.18 12.48
C ASP A 221 -2.11 -22.20 12.28
N VAL A 222 -2.47 -20.92 12.10
CA VAL A 222 -1.53 -19.79 11.94
C VAL A 222 -0.65 -19.91 10.69
N GLY A 223 -1.16 -20.54 9.62
CA GLY A 223 -0.44 -20.69 8.36
C GLY A 223 0.43 -21.94 8.28
N GLN A 224 0.27 -22.89 9.21
CA GLN A 224 0.84 -24.23 9.03
C GLN A 224 0.25 -24.95 7.82
N ARG A 225 -1.03 -24.71 7.51
CA ARG A 225 -1.72 -25.27 6.35
C ARG A 225 -2.62 -24.23 5.69
N TYR A 226 -2.81 -24.40 4.38
CA TYR A 226 -3.67 -23.56 3.57
C TYR A 226 -4.56 -24.44 2.69
N LEU A 227 -5.84 -24.07 2.55
CA LEU A 227 -6.71 -24.61 1.51
C LEU A 227 -7.17 -23.45 0.63
N VAL A 228 -6.96 -23.56 -0.68
CA VAL A 228 -7.26 -22.51 -1.66
C VAL A 228 -8.22 -23.07 -2.69
N ASN A 229 -9.36 -22.40 -2.88
CA ASN A 229 -10.37 -22.80 -3.86
C ASN A 229 -10.63 -21.70 -4.89
N ARG A 230 -10.72 -22.09 -6.15
CA ARG A 230 -11.16 -21.28 -7.31
C ARG A 230 -10.64 -19.83 -7.34
N VAL A 231 -9.32 -19.66 -7.38
CA VAL A 231 -8.68 -18.37 -7.68
C VAL A 231 -9.06 -17.93 -9.09
N LEU A 232 -9.72 -16.78 -9.23
CA LEU A 232 -10.31 -16.31 -10.50
C LEU A 232 -9.41 -15.37 -11.30
N ASP A 233 -8.48 -14.68 -10.64
CA ASP A 233 -7.65 -13.65 -11.27
C ASP A 233 -6.33 -13.38 -10.55
N HIS A 234 -5.55 -12.46 -11.13
CA HIS A 234 -4.23 -12.07 -10.65
C HIS A 234 -4.26 -11.42 -9.25
N ILE A 235 -5.29 -10.64 -8.91
CA ILE A 235 -5.34 -9.99 -7.60
C ILE A 235 -5.61 -11.03 -6.51
N GLN A 236 -6.52 -11.98 -6.74
CA GLN A 236 -6.72 -13.13 -5.84
C GLN A 236 -5.46 -13.99 -5.72
N SER A 237 -4.73 -14.23 -6.82
CA SER A 237 -3.46 -14.97 -6.80
C SER A 237 -2.39 -14.28 -5.95
N ARG A 238 -2.28 -12.94 -6.02
CA ARG A 238 -1.35 -12.16 -5.18
C ARG A 238 -1.78 -12.14 -3.72
N ILE A 239 -3.09 -12.05 -3.44
CA ILE A 239 -3.63 -12.16 -2.07
C ILE A 239 -3.24 -13.52 -1.47
N VAL A 240 -3.46 -14.63 -2.19
CA VAL A 240 -3.06 -15.98 -1.75
C VAL A 240 -1.56 -16.05 -1.48
N TYR A 241 -0.73 -15.60 -2.43
CA TYR A 241 0.73 -15.61 -2.30
C TYR A 241 1.22 -14.80 -1.08
N TYR A 242 0.66 -13.61 -0.85
CA TYR A 242 0.99 -12.80 0.34
C TYR A 242 0.58 -13.49 1.64
N LEU A 243 -0.64 -14.03 1.71
CA LEU A 243 -1.17 -14.71 2.91
C LEU A 243 -0.41 -16.00 3.25
N MET A 244 0.23 -16.63 2.26
CA MET A 244 1.12 -17.78 2.45
C MET A 244 2.53 -17.43 2.96
N ASN A 245 2.92 -16.15 2.96
CA ASN A 245 4.24 -15.70 3.40
C ASN A 245 4.24 -14.87 4.70
N ILE A 246 3.07 -14.45 5.22
CA ILE A 246 3.00 -13.74 6.50
C ILE A 246 2.94 -14.71 7.70
N HIS A 247 3.63 -14.35 8.78
CA HIS A 247 3.50 -15.01 10.09
C HIS A 247 3.40 -14.01 11.24
N ILE A 248 2.80 -14.43 12.36
CA ILE A 248 2.53 -13.59 13.55
C ILE A 248 3.66 -13.61 14.59
N THR A 249 4.70 -14.45 14.42
CA THR A 249 5.81 -14.57 15.38
C THR A 249 6.47 -13.21 15.62
N PRO A 250 6.63 -12.79 16.89
CA PRO A 250 7.37 -11.57 17.22
C PRO A 250 8.82 -11.63 16.69
N ARG A 251 9.28 -10.55 16.06
CA ARG A 251 10.59 -10.46 15.42
C ARG A 251 11.06 -9.02 15.28
N SER A 252 12.35 -8.81 15.03
CA SER A 252 12.95 -7.50 14.77
C SER A 252 13.55 -7.43 13.37
N ILE A 253 13.08 -6.48 12.56
CA ILE A 253 13.66 -6.15 11.25
C ILE A 253 14.49 -4.89 11.43
N TYR A 254 15.76 -4.93 11.07
CA TYR A 254 16.69 -3.81 11.18
C TYR A 254 16.94 -3.24 9.79
N LEU A 255 16.71 -1.95 9.60
CA LEU A 255 17.01 -1.24 8.36
C LEU A 255 18.10 -0.22 8.61
N CYS A 256 19.16 -0.26 7.80
CA CYS A 256 20.14 0.82 7.75
C CYS A 256 20.61 1.07 6.31
N ARG A 257 21.22 2.23 6.11
CA ARG A 257 21.99 2.51 4.89
C ARG A 257 23.40 1.93 5.03
N HIS A 258 24.06 1.73 3.90
CA HIS A 258 25.51 1.61 3.87
C HIS A 258 26.20 2.73 4.69
N GLY A 259 27.40 2.45 5.18
CA GLY A 259 28.30 3.49 5.72
C GLY A 259 28.57 4.57 4.67
N GLU A 260 28.94 5.77 5.12
CA GLU A 260 29.21 6.91 4.25
C GLU A 260 30.21 6.57 3.13
N SER A 261 29.91 6.99 1.89
CA SER A 261 30.68 6.63 0.69
C SER A 261 31.26 7.87 -0.01
N GLU A 262 32.27 7.66 -0.87
CA GLU A 262 32.97 8.77 -1.56
C GLU A 262 32.03 9.69 -2.36
N LEU A 263 30.94 9.15 -2.93
CA LEU A 263 29.90 9.92 -3.62
C LEU A 263 28.99 10.72 -2.67
N ASN A 264 28.93 10.38 -1.39
CA ASN A 264 28.22 11.21 -0.40
C ASN A 264 29.07 12.41 0.03
N VAL A 265 30.39 12.27 0.08
CA VAL A 265 31.29 13.26 0.70
C VAL A 265 32.01 14.15 -0.32
N LYS A 266 32.47 13.59 -1.45
CA LYS A 266 33.47 14.20 -2.36
C LYS A 266 34.58 14.96 -1.59
N GLY A 267 35.08 14.36 -0.49
CA GLY A 267 35.87 15.07 0.52
C GLY A 267 36.57 14.22 1.59
N ARG A 268 37.22 13.11 1.20
CA ARG A 268 38.04 12.17 2.02
C ARG A 268 37.28 11.01 2.71
N LYS A 269 38.05 10.02 3.18
CA LYS A 269 37.66 8.62 3.48
C LYS A 269 37.39 8.39 4.98
N GLU A 270 36.40 7.56 5.33
CA GLU A 270 36.61 6.20 5.90
C GLU A 270 35.29 5.48 6.24
N VAL A 271 35.18 4.18 5.92
CA VAL A 271 34.02 3.34 6.24
C VAL A 271 34.09 2.90 7.70
N HIS A 272 33.22 3.47 8.54
CA HIS A 272 33.20 3.17 9.96
C HIS A 272 32.41 1.89 10.28
N LYS A 273 32.86 1.16 11.30
CA LYS A 273 32.28 -0.14 11.70
C LYS A 273 30.90 0.02 12.33
N LEU A 274 29.96 -0.85 11.93
CA LEU A 274 28.78 -1.21 12.72
C LEU A 274 29.19 -2.10 13.91
N THR A 275 29.95 -1.57 14.88
CA THR A 275 30.23 -2.29 16.13
C THR A 275 29.11 -2.08 17.14
N GLY A 276 28.25 -3.09 17.30
CA GLY A 276 27.24 -3.15 18.35
C GLY A 276 26.82 -4.59 18.65
N ASN A 277 26.48 -4.86 19.91
CA ASN A 277 26.12 -6.18 20.44
C ASN A 277 24.71 -6.66 19.98
N ILE A 278 24.34 -6.40 18.73
CA ILE A 278 22.99 -6.58 18.19
C ILE A 278 22.80 -8.00 17.60
N LEU A 279 23.88 -8.76 17.44
CA LEU A 279 23.97 -9.86 16.47
C LEU A 279 24.09 -11.25 17.10
N HIS A 280 22.99 -11.77 17.63
CA HIS A 280 22.76 -13.22 17.76
C HIS A 280 21.63 -13.60 16.79
N ASP A 281 21.83 -14.65 16.00
CA ASP A 281 20.88 -15.19 14.99
C ASP A 281 20.21 -14.13 14.09
N LEU A 282 21.02 -13.28 13.46
CA LEU A 282 20.56 -12.27 12.49
C LEU A 282 20.98 -12.60 11.06
N LYS A 283 20.00 -12.73 10.15
CA LYS A 283 20.28 -12.78 8.71
C LYS A 283 20.64 -11.40 8.18
N ILE A 284 21.64 -11.29 7.30
CA ILE A 284 22.07 -10.01 6.75
C ILE A 284 21.91 -10.00 5.24
N TRP A 285 21.22 -8.99 4.73
CA TRP A 285 21.06 -8.74 3.29
C TRP A 285 21.71 -7.44 2.89
N THR A 286 22.35 -7.45 1.72
CA THR A 286 22.97 -6.28 1.10
C THR A 286 22.50 -6.13 -0.34
N SER A 287 22.69 -4.93 -0.89
CA SER A 287 22.68 -4.77 -2.35
C SER A 287 23.96 -5.30 -2.99
N GLN A 288 24.00 -5.42 -4.31
CA GLN A 288 25.22 -5.76 -5.06
C GLN A 288 26.19 -4.56 -5.21
N MET A 289 25.87 -3.39 -4.65
CA MET A 289 26.73 -2.20 -4.72
C MET A 289 27.81 -2.26 -3.63
N LYS A 290 29.06 -2.02 -4.02
CA LYS A 290 30.28 -2.07 -3.17
C LYS A 290 30.09 -1.50 -1.76
N ARG A 291 29.43 -0.34 -1.62
CA ARG A 291 29.21 0.33 -0.32
C ARG A 291 28.37 -0.48 0.68
N THR A 292 27.34 -1.21 0.26
CA THR A 292 26.57 -2.09 1.17
C THR A 292 27.34 -3.35 1.51
N ILE A 293 28.08 -3.89 0.54
CA ILE A 293 28.93 -5.08 0.71
C ILE A 293 30.02 -4.81 1.76
N GLN A 294 30.82 -3.74 1.60
CA GLN A 294 31.87 -3.36 2.56
C GLN A 294 31.32 -3.09 3.97
N THR A 295 30.09 -2.56 4.07
CA THR A 295 29.41 -2.32 5.34
C THR A 295 29.07 -3.63 6.07
N ALA A 296 28.68 -4.69 5.33
CA ALA A 296 28.40 -6.01 5.91
C ALA A 296 29.66 -6.84 6.15
N GLU A 297 30.69 -6.73 5.31
CA GLU A 297 31.99 -7.38 5.52
C GLU A 297 32.63 -6.99 6.87
N ALA A 298 32.44 -5.74 7.30
CA ALA A 298 32.88 -5.23 8.59
C ALA A 298 32.17 -5.86 9.82
N LEU A 299 31.09 -6.63 9.61
CA LEU A 299 30.37 -7.36 10.65
C LEU A 299 30.93 -8.77 10.89
N HIS A 300 31.79 -9.27 9.99
CA HIS A 300 32.40 -10.61 10.08
C HIS A 300 31.41 -11.79 10.21
N VAL A 301 30.20 -11.65 9.64
CA VAL A 301 29.17 -12.69 9.58
C VAL A 301 28.70 -12.91 8.14
N PRO A 302 28.12 -14.08 7.79
CA PRO A 302 27.57 -14.33 6.45
C PRO A 302 26.47 -13.34 6.07
N TYR A 303 26.43 -12.95 4.79
CA TYR A 303 25.41 -12.07 4.23
C TYR A 303 25.03 -12.50 2.81
N GLU A 304 23.81 -12.18 2.39
CA GLU A 304 23.29 -12.45 1.04
C GLU A 304 23.23 -11.16 0.22
N GLN A 305 23.58 -11.23 -1.07
CA GLN A 305 23.57 -10.08 -1.97
C GLN A 305 22.34 -10.13 -2.90
N TRP A 306 21.44 -9.16 -2.77
CA TRP A 306 20.20 -9.08 -3.53
C TRP A 306 20.28 -7.93 -4.54
N LYS A 307 20.27 -8.23 -5.85
CA LYS A 307 20.30 -7.19 -6.91
C LYS A 307 19.13 -6.21 -6.80
N VAL A 308 17.96 -6.70 -6.37
CA VAL A 308 16.75 -5.90 -6.15
C VAL A 308 16.88 -4.89 -4.99
N LEU A 309 17.91 -4.98 -4.15
CA LEU A 309 18.25 -3.99 -3.12
C LEU A 309 19.20 -2.88 -3.62
N ASN A 310 19.62 -2.85 -4.89
CA ASN A 310 20.39 -1.74 -5.44
C ASN A 310 19.61 -0.42 -5.32
N GLU A 311 20.31 0.71 -5.23
CA GLU A 311 19.66 2.04 -5.15
C GLU A 311 18.78 2.30 -6.39
N ILE A 312 17.89 3.30 -6.30
CA ILE A 312 17.14 3.79 -7.46
C ILE A 312 18.09 4.17 -8.60
N ASP A 313 17.82 3.70 -9.81
CA ASP A 313 18.59 4.03 -11.01
C ASP A 313 18.26 5.46 -11.46
N ALA A 314 19.22 6.38 -11.39
CA ALA A 314 19.06 7.77 -11.84
C ALA A 314 19.24 7.96 -13.36
N GLY A 315 19.51 6.89 -14.11
CA GLY A 315 19.62 6.88 -15.57
C GLY A 315 20.68 7.86 -16.07
N VAL A 316 20.28 8.81 -16.92
CA VAL A 316 21.17 9.87 -17.43
C VAL A 316 21.66 10.85 -16.35
N CYS A 317 21.12 10.78 -15.13
CA CYS A 317 21.51 11.60 -13.99
C CYS A 317 22.35 10.85 -12.94
N GLU A 318 22.82 9.62 -13.24
CA GLU A 318 23.79 8.93 -12.39
C GLU A 318 25.09 9.75 -12.21
N GLU A 319 25.71 9.59 -11.04
CA GLU A 319 26.94 10.29 -10.60
C GLU A 319 26.89 11.84 -10.54
N LEU A 320 25.77 12.47 -10.92
CA LEU A 320 25.57 13.92 -10.84
C LEU A 320 25.09 14.39 -9.46
N MET A 321 25.54 15.58 -9.04
CA MET A 321 25.02 16.32 -7.90
C MET A 321 23.65 16.94 -8.23
N TYR A 322 22.85 17.26 -7.20
CA TYR A 322 21.52 17.86 -7.41
C TYR A 322 21.61 19.24 -8.09
N GLU A 323 22.66 19.99 -7.81
CA GLU A 323 22.99 21.27 -8.42
C GLU A 323 23.29 21.10 -9.92
N GLU A 324 24.11 20.10 -10.27
CA GLU A 324 24.44 19.76 -11.66
C GLU A 324 23.20 19.29 -12.44
N ILE A 325 22.28 18.54 -11.80
CA ILE A 325 20.99 18.18 -12.40
C ILE A 325 20.11 19.42 -12.59
N GLN A 326 20.07 20.33 -11.63
CA GLN A 326 19.28 21.57 -11.72
C GLN A 326 19.78 22.50 -12.85
N GLU A 327 21.09 22.57 -13.07
CA GLU A 327 21.69 23.40 -14.13
C GLU A 327 21.56 22.77 -15.53
N ASN A 328 21.85 21.47 -15.66
CA ASN A 328 21.88 20.78 -16.95
C ASN A 328 20.49 20.26 -17.39
N TYR A 329 19.64 19.87 -16.45
CA TYR A 329 18.31 19.30 -16.68
C TYR A 329 17.21 20.00 -15.84
N PRO A 330 17.04 21.34 -15.97
CA PRO A 330 16.13 22.12 -15.12
C PRO A 330 14.66 21.69 -15.23
N LEU A 331 14.23 21.17 -16.39
CA LEU A 331 12.88 20.65 -16.59
C LEU A 331 12.66 19.35 -15.80
N GLU A 332 13.58 18.40 -15.92
CA GLU A 332 13.55 17.12 -15.18
C GLU A 332 13.57 17.34 -13.67
N PHE A 333 14.41 18.27 -13.20
CA PHE A 333 14.47 18.67 -11.79
C PHE A 333 13.12 19.21 -11.30
N ALA A 334 12.46 20.08 -12.09
CA ALA A 334 11.17 20.65 -11.74
C ALA A 334 10.02 19.62 -11.81
N LEU A 335 10.04 18.69 -12.77
CA LEU A 335 9.05 17.60 -12.88
C LEU A 335 9.17 16.64 -11.68
N ARG A 336 10.39 16.28 -11.29
CA ARG A 336 10.66 15.45 -10.12
C ARG A 336 10.22 16.08 -8.80
N ASP A 337 10.24 17.40 -8.71
CA ASP A 337 9.74 18.10 -7.52
C ASP A 337 8.20 18.18 -7.45
N GLN A 338 7.51 18.06 -8.59
CA GLN A 338 6.05 18.08 -8.67
C GLN A 338 5.42 16.73 -8.27
N ASP A 339 5.85 15.62 -8.87
CA ASP A 339 5.47 14.26 -8.45
C ASP A 339 6.73 13.39 -8.32
N LYS A 340 7.40 13.50 -7.17
CA LYS A 340 8.61 12.72 -6.86
C LYS A 340 8.37 11.21 -6.76
N TYR A 341 7.13 10.75 -6.64
CA TYR A 341 6.82 9.33 -6.57
C TYR A 341 6.78 8.71 -7.97
N ARG A 342 6.03 9.33 -8.89
CA ARG A 342 5.83 8.84 -10.26
C ARG A 342 6.87 9.30 -11.27
N TYR A 343 7.56 10.41 -11.01
CA TYR A 343 8.66 10.84 -11.86
C TYR A 343 9.68 9.71 -12.03
N ARG A 344 9.89 9.29 -13.27
CA ARG A 344 10.89 8.31 -13.69
C ARG A 344 12.06 9.05 -14.32
N TYR A 345 13.28 8.80 -13.86
CA TYR A 345 14.47 9.37 -14.51
C TYR A 345 14.58 8.92 -15.97
N PRO A 346 15.07 9.77 -16.90
CA PRO A 346 15.28 9.33 -18.28
C PRO A 346 16.29 8.17 -18.34
N LYS A 347 15.83 7.02 -18.84
CA LYS A 347 16.54 5.71 -18.82
C LYS A 347 16.84 5.14 -17.42
N GLY A 348 16.17 5.63 -16.38
CA GLY A 348 16.26 5.11 -15.01
C GLY A 348 14.88 4.74 -14.45
N GLU A 349 14.73 4.83 -13.13
CA GLU A 349 13.54 4.39 -12.37
C GLU A 349 12.77 5.56 -11.74
N SER A 350 11.52 5.29 -11.35
CA SER A 350 10.74 6.07 -10.38
C SER A 350 10.71 5.38 -9.00
N TYR A 351 10.12 6.03 -7.99
CA TYR A 351 9.83 5.35 -6.73
C TYR A 351 8.74 4.28 -6.88
N GLU A 352 7.84 4.43 -7.86
CA GLU A 352 6.82 3.45 -8.22
C GLU A 352 7.44 2.18 -8.84
N ASP A 353 8.45 2.33 -9.73
CA ASP A 353 9.24 1.20 -10.24
C ASP A 353 9.98 0.47 -9.12
N LEU A 354 10.60 1.25 -8.23
CA LEU A 354 11.35 0.73 -7.09
C LEU A 354 10.46 -0.05 -6.11
N VAL A 355 9.20 0.36 -5.92
CA VAL A 355 8.20 -0.39 -5.15
C VAL A 355 7.94 -1.75 -5.79
N GLN A 356 7.66 -1.82 -7.10
CA GLN A 356 7.45 -3.11 -7.77
C GLN A 356 8.70 -3.99 -7.71
N ARG A 357 9.91 -3.42 -7.88
CA ARG A 357 11.20 -4.12 -7.76
C ARG A 357 11.45 -4.69 -6.35
N LEU A 358 10.97 -4.02 -5.31
CA LEU A 358 11.19 -4.42 -3.91
C LEU A 358 10.13 -5.38 -3.36
N GLU A 359 9.06 -5.67 -4.09
CA GLU A 359 8.03 -6.60 -3.62
C GLU A 359 8.60 -7.97 -3.17
N PRO A 360 9.51 -8.65 -3.91
CA PRO A 360 10.09 -9.91 -3.44
C PRO A 360 10.85 -9.79 -2.11
N VAL A 361 11.44 -8.62 -1.84
CA VAL A 361 12.11 -8.33 -0.55
C VAL A 361 11.08 -8.19 0.56
N ILE A 362 9.94 -7.53 0.31
CA ILE A 362 8.85 -7.43 1.28
C ILE A 362 8.26 -8.81 1.60
N MET A 363 8.09 -9.69 0.61
CA MET A 363 7.61 -11.06 0.84
C MET A 363 8.57 -11.85 1.73
N GLU A 364 9.87 -11.75 1.47
CA GLU A 364 10.86 -12.46 2.27
C GLU A 364 11.01 -11.85 3.68
N LEU A 365 10.92 -10.53 3.86
CA LEU A 365 10.84 -9.90 5.20
C LEU A 365 9.55 -10.25 5.96
N GLU A 366 8.47 -10.56 5.24
CA GLU A 366 7.24 -11.04 5.85
C GLU A 366 7.33 -12.50 6.31
N ARG A 367 8.22 -13.28 5.69
CA ARG A 367 8.50 -14.72 5.95
C ARG A 367 9.62 -14.99 6.96
N GLN A 368 10.62 -14.13 7.03
CA GLN A 368 11.80 -14.28 7.90
C GLN A 368 11.58 -13.69 9.30
N GLU A 369 12.35 -14.21 10.27
CA GLU A 369 12.41 -13.69 11.64
C GLU A 369 13.29 -12.43 11.75
N ASN A 370 14.47 -12.53 12.37
CA ASN A 370 15.34 -11.38 12.57
C ASN A 370 16.22 -11.17 11.32
N VAL A 371 16.12 -9.99 10.71
CA VAL A 371 16.86 -9.62 9.47
C VAL A 371 17.44 -8.21 9.58
N LEU A 372 18.71 -8.01 9.21
CA LEU A 372 19.30 -6.71 8.90
C LEU A 372 19.38 -6.51 7.39
N VAL A 373 18.80 -5.41 6.90
CA VAL A 373 18.92 -4.98 5.50
C VAL A 373 19.82 -3.75 5.43
N VAL A 374 21.01 -3.92 4.86
CA VAL A 374 21.97 -2.85 4.56
C VAL A 374 21.76 -2.38 3.13
N CYS A 375 21.09 -1.24 2.97
CA CYS A 375 20.61 -0.75 1.68
C CYS A 375 20.96 0.74 1.45
N HIS A 376 20.08 1.48 0.76
CA HIS A 376 20.33 2.84 0.27
C HIS A 376 19.16 3.78 0.59
N GLN A 377 19.24 5.06 0.22
CA GLN A 377 18.26 6.05 0.67
C GLN A 377 16.88 5.85 0.03
N ALA A 378 16.77 5.60 -1.28
CA ALA A 378 15.46 5.39 -1.90
C ALA A 378 14.89 4.02 -1.53
N VAL A 379 15.73 2.98 -1.52
CA VAL A 379 15.34 1.61 -1.10
C VAL A 379 14.79 1.61 0.34
N MET A 380 15.52 2.19 1.30
CA MET A 380 15.11 2.21 2.70
C MET A 380 13.79 2.96 2.90
N ARG A 381 13.52 4.00 2.11
CA ARG A 381 12.23 4.72 2.11
C ARG A 381 11.07 3.82 1.67
N CYS A 382 11.23 3.06 0.58
CA CYS A 382 10.20 2.13 0.13
C CYS A 382 9.89 1.04 1.17
N LEU A 383 10.93 0.45 1.76
CA LEU A 383 10.79 -0.57 2.82
C LEU A 383 10.12 0.01 4.07
N LEU A 384 10.53 1.20 4.54
CA LEU A 384 9.89 1.87 5.67
C LEU A 384 8.43 2.23 5.38
N ALA A 385 8.12 2.68 4.17
CA ALA A 385 6.75 3.03 3.82
C ALA A 385 5.81 1.83 3.89
N TYR A 386 6.28 0.63 3.51
CA TYR A 386 5.54 -0.61 3.72
C TYR A 386 5.27 -0.87 5.22
N PHE A 387 6.30 -0.87 6.07
CA PHE A 387 6.11 -1.22 7.49
C PHE A 387 5.34 -0.17 8.29
N LEU A 388 5.44 1.11 7.90
CA LEU A 388 4.85 2.25 8.59
C LEU A 388 3.55 2.76 7.96
N ASP A 389 3.01 2.04 6.98
CA ASP A 389 1.74 2.34 6.29
C ASP A 389 1.71 3.78 5.73
N LYS A 390 2.76 4.11 4.96
CA LYS A 390 2.96 5.46 4.42
C LYS A 390 2.51 5.58 2.97
N THR A 391 1.85 6.69 2.69
CA THR A 391 1.31 6.99 1.37
C THR A 391 2.41 7.19 0.32
N ALA A 392 2.06 7.01 -0.95
CA ALA A 392 2.94 7.31 -2.08
C ALA A 392 3.47 8.77 -2.06
N GLU A 393 2.71 9.72 -1.51
CA GLU A 393 3.14 11.12 -1.37
C GLU A 393 4.18 11.35 -0.26
N GLU A 394 4.11 10.59 0.83
CA GLU A 394 5.06 10.66 1.96
C GLU A 394 6.35 9.87 1.67
N LEU A 395 6.24 8.73 1.00
CA LEU A 395 7.32 7.75 0.81
C LEU A 395 8.63 8.37 0.29
N PRO A 396 8.65 9.20 -0.78
CA PRO A 396 9.90 9.81 -1.29
C PRO A 396 10.57 10.82 -0.34
N TYR A 397 9.94 11.13 0.80
CA TYR A 397 10.37 12.12 1.78
C TYR A 397 10.54 11.54 3.20
N LEU A 398 10.46 10.21 3.38
CA LEU A 398 10.80 9.60 4.67
C LEU A 398 12.29 9.86 5.02
N LYS A 399 12.58 10.06 6.31
CA LYS A 399 13.92 10.36 6.81
C LYS A 399 14.68 9.07 7.09
N CYS A 400 15.75 8.85 6.34
CA CYS A 400 16.64 7.70 6.43
C CYS A 400 18.09 8.21 6.56
N PRO A 401 18.49 8.76 7.72
CA PRO A 401 19.83 9.32 7.90
C PRO A 401 20.93 8.24 7.78
N LEU A 402 22.15 8.67 7.45
CA LEU A 402 23.33 7.82 7.56
C LEU A 402 23.62 7.46 9.03
N HIS A 403 24.44 6.42 9.23
CA HIS A 403 24.94 5.96 10.54
C HIS A 403 23.85 5.79 11.63
N THR A 404 22.65 5.41 11.20
CA THR A 404 21.48 5.16 12.05
C THR A 404 20.83 3.85 11.64
N VAL A 405 20.61 2.96 12.61
CA VAL A 405 19.85 1.72 12.44
C VAL A 405 18.44 1.95 12.93
N LEU A 406 17.44 1.66 12.10
CA LEU A 406 16.04 1.64 12.49
C LEU A 406 15.63 0.20 12.79
N LYS A 407 15.40 -0.10 14.07
CA LYS A 407 14.81 -1.38 14.50
C LYS A 407 13.29 -1.27 14.40
N LEU A 408 12.72 -2.13 13.57
CA LEU A 408 11.29 -2.28 13.32
C LEU A 408 10.79 -3.51 14.08
N THR A 409 9.81 -3.32 14.96
CA THR A 409 9.11 -4.43 15.65
C THR A 409 7.65 -4.43 15.20
N PRO A 410 7.25 -5.35 14.28
CA PRO A 410 5.86 -5.49 13.86
C PRO A 410 4.93 -5.77 15.05
N VAL A 411 3.77 -5.12 15.08
CA VAL A 411 2.75 -5.28 16.13
C VAL A 411 1.36 -5.41 15.49
N ALA A 412 0.37 -5.84 16.26
CA ALA A 412 -0.98 -6.18 15.75
C ALA A 412 -1.65 -5.08 14.89
N TYR A 413 -1.31 -3.81 15.12
CA TYR A 413 -1.90 -2.65 14.45
C TYR A 413 -0.88 -1.75 13.71
N GLY A 414 0.34 -2.23 13.45
CA GLY A 414 1.37 -1.43 12.77
C GLY A 414 2.79 -1.93 13.02
N CYS A 415 3.73 -1.00 13.22
CA CYS A 415 5.12 -1.31 13.53
C CYS A 415 5.70 -0.28 14.50
N LYS A 416 6.38 -0.73 15.56
CA LYS A 416 7.18 0.14 16.42
C LYS A 416 8.52 0.42 15.76
N VAL A 417 9.02 1.65 15.89
CA VAL A 417 10.33 2.08 15.35
C VAL A 417 11.21 2.58 16.48
N GLU A 418 12.39 1.98 16.62
CA GLU A 418 13.45 2.44 17.51
C GLU A 418 14.65 2.90 16.67
N SER A 419 15.13 4.13 16.90
CA SER A 419 16.24 4.73 16.15
C SER A 419 17.53 4.65 16.95
N ILE A 420 18.48 3.84 16.49
CA ILE A 420 19.77 3.61 17.14
C ILE A 420 20.85 4.35 16.32
N ARG A 421 21.34 5.49 16.83
CA ARG A 421 22.48 6.21 16.22
C ARG A 421 23.79 5.55 16.63
N LEU A 422 24.72 5.45 15.69
CA LEU A 422 26.00 4.75 15.88
C LEU A 422 27.14 5.65 16.40
N ASN A 423 26.83 6.90 16.76
CA ASN A 423 27.81 7.92 17.20
C ASN A 423 28.99 8.14 16.23
N VAL A 424 28.73 8.04 14.93
CA VAL A 424 29.63 8.43 13.85
C VAL A 424 28.97 9.55 13.06
N GLU A 425 29.67 10.66 12.86
CA GLU A 425 29.17 11.78 12.04
C GLU A 425 28.98 11.38 10.58
N ALA A 426 28.11 12.09 9.86
CA ALA A 426 27.87 11.90 8.43
C ALA A 426 27.21 13.14 7.83
N VAL A 427 27.33 13.32 6.52
CA VAL A 427 26.59 14.34 5.77
C VAL A 427 25.09 14.06 5.74
N ASP A 428 24.26 15.10 5.76
CA ASP A 428 22.83 14.93 5.53
C ASP A 428 22.52 14.90 4.02
N THR A 429 22.01 13.77 3.54
CA THR A 429 21.57 13.57 2.15
C THR A 429 20.05 13.73 1.99
N HIS A 430 19.37 14.26 3.02
CA HIS A 430 17.93 14.49 3.01
C HIS A 430 17.56 15.84 2.36
N ARG A 431 16.86 15.77 1.22
CA ARG A 431 16.18 16.93 0.62
C ARG A 431 14.68 16.89 0.94
N GLU A 432 14.25 17.87 1.72
CA GLU A 432 12.85 18.12 2.11
C GLU A 432 11.92 18.31 0.90
N LYS A 433 10.60 18.19 1.10
CA LYS A 433 9.60 18.52 0.07
C LYS A 433 9.59 20.04 -0.15
N PRO A 434 9.75 20.55 -1.39
CA PRO A 434 9.63 21.97 -1.69
C PRO A 434 8.28 22.52 -1.22
N LYS A 435 8.28 23.70 -0.59
CA LYS A 435 7.03 24.33 -0.13
C LYS A 435 6.25 24.88 -1.33
N VAL A 436 5.03 24.39 -1.54
CA VAL A 436 4.11 24.96 -2.54
C VAL A 436 3.94 26.46 -2.25
N GLY A 437 4.28 27.31 -3.22
CA GLY A 437 4.32 28.77 -3.08
C GLY A 437 5.73 29.37 -3.03
N GLN A 438 6.77 28.58 -2.76
CA GLN A 438 8.09 28.88 -3.35
C GLN A 438 8.00 28.46 -4.81
N THR A 439 7.70 29.42 -5.69
CA THR A 439 7.94 29.23 -7.12
C THR A 439 9.40 28.78 -7.29
N PRO A 440 9.71 27.87 -8.23
CA PRO A 440 11.10 27.55 -8.58
C PRO A 440 11.69 28.79 -9.27
N GLN A 441 12.02 29.81 -8.46
CA GLN A 441 12.43 31.18 -8.79
C GLN A 441 11.93 31.60 -10.19
N GLU A 442 10.62 31.87 -10.37
CA GLU A 442 9.84 31.92 -11.65
C GLU A 442 10.63 31.99 -12.97
N THR A 443 11.59 32.90 -13.04
CA THR A 443 12.71 32.81 -13.98
C THR A 443 13.36 31.42 -14.20
N SER A 444 13.19 30.32 -13.45
CA SER A 444 13.76 29.02 -13.89
C SER A 444 13.00 28.49 -15.11
N VAL A 445 11.69 28.26 -14.95
CA VAL A 445 10.77 27.86 -16.02
C VAL A 445 10.62 28.99 -17.04
N LEU A 446 10.57 30.25 -16.61
CA LEU A 446 10.48 31.40 -17.51
C LEU A 446 11.80 31.67 -18.27
N LYS A 447 13.01 31.49 -17.68
CA LYS A 447 14.29 31.52 -18.44
C LYS A 447 14.40 30.30 -19.34
N CYS A 448 13.83 29.14 -18.98
CA CYS A 448 13.83 27.96 -19.84
C CYS A 448 12.96 28.20 -21.09
N LEU A 449 11.74 28.73 -20.90
CA LEU A 449 10.90 29.24 -21.99
C LEU A 449 11.64 30.32 -22.80
N VAL A 450 12.25 31.33 -22.17
CA VAL A 450 13.01 32.37 -22.88
C VAL A 450 14.25 31.83 -23.61
N LYS A 451 14.93 30.78 -23.11
CA LYS A 451 16.01 30.07 -23.83
C LYS A 451 15.47 29.36 -25.07
N LEU A 452 14.32 28.69 -24.96
CA LEU A 452 13.63 28.05 -26.10
C LEU A 452 13.16 29.09 -27.13
N PHE A 453 12.62 30.24 -26.68
CA PHE A 453 12.22 31.36 -27.54
C PHE A 453 13.42 31.98 -28.29
N LYS A 454 14.59 32.07 -27.66
CA LYS A 454 15.84 32.49 -28.34
C LYS A 454 16.40 31.45 -29.31
N GLY A 455 15.86 30.23 -29.32
CA GLY A 455 16.27 29.11 -30.19
C GLY A 455 15.54 29.01 -31.54
N GLY A 456 14.56 29.87 -31.84
CA GLY A 456 14.05 30.04 -33.20
C GLY A 456 12.90 29.12 -33.66
N LEU A 457 12.12 28.50 -32.76
CA LEU A 457 10.85 27.84 -33.14
C LEU A 457 9.63 28.75 -32.91
N LEU A 458 9.30 29.56 -33.92
CA LEU A 458 8.16 30.50 -33.85
C LEU A 458 6.80 29.92 -34.32
N SER A 459 6.73 28.65 -34.73
CA SER A 459 5.59 28.15 -35.55
C SER A 459 4.63 27.16 -34.88
N LEU A 460 4.88 26.66 -33.66
CA LEU A 460 4.12 25.51 -33.11
C LEU A 460 3.34 25.74 -31.81
N PHE A 461 3.30 26.97 -31.26
CA PHE A 461 2.73 27.20 -29.92
C PHE A 461 1.26 27.68 -29.87
N ILE A 462 0.60 27.87 -31.02
CA ILE A 462 -0.77 28.42 -31.08
C ILE A 462 -1.86 27.37 -30.79
N TYR A 463 -1.55 26.06 -30.81
CA TYR A 463 -2.57 24.99 -30.80
C TYR A 463 -2.75 24.18 -29.50
N VAL A 464 -1.95 24.39 -28.45
CA VAL A 464 -1.90 23.47 -27.28
C VAL A 464 -2.34 24.10 -25.95
N VAL A 465 -2.47 25.42 -25.83
CA VAL A 465 -2.77 26.07 -24.54
C VAL A 465 -3.99 26.99 -24.59
N ARG A 466 -5.15 26.47 -24.16
CA ARG A 466 -6.10 27.13 -23.22
C ARG A 466 -7.22 26.15 -22.79
N PRO A 467 -7.85 26.34 -21.61
CA PRO A 467 -7.62 27.42 -20.65
C PRO A 467 -7.18 26.95 -19.24
N MET A 468 -5.97 27.36 -18.83
CA MET A 468 -5.79 27.76 -17.44
C MET A 468 -6.43 29.15 -17.25
N HIS A 469 -7.14 29.35 -16.14
CA HIS A 469 -7.69 30.65 -15.76
C HIS A 469 -6.56 31.61 -15.33
N VAL A 470 -5.98 32.33 -16.28
CA VAL A 470 -5.04 33.42 -16.02
C VAL A 470 -5.79 34.75 -16.05
N ASN A 471 -5.63 35.56 -15.01
CA ASN A 471 -6.37 36.80 -14.82
C ASN A 471 -5.90 37.88 -15.81
N LYS A 472 -6.86 38.64 -16.38
CA LYS A 472 -6.69 39.40 -17.63
C LYS A 472 -5.62 40.52 -17.58
N HIS A 473 -5.23 40.97 -16.38
CA HIS A 473 -4.27 42.05 -16.15
C HIS A 473 -2.78 41.69 -16.32
N THR A 474 -2.43 40.43 -16.60
CA THR A 474 -1.01 39.99 -16.73
C THR A 474 -0.48 39.96 -18.16
N TRP A 475 -1.31 40.23 -19.17
CA TRP A 475 -0.89 40.19 -20.58
C TRP A 475 -0.40 41.53 -21.14
N ASP A 476 -0.87 42.66 -20.59
CA ASP A 476 -0.62 44.01 -21.15
C ASP A 476 0.74 44.62 -20.73
N SER A 477 1.60 43.86 -20.04
CA SER A 477 2.92 44.30 -19.54
C SER A 477 4.09 43.45 -20.06
N CYS A 478 3.89 42.67 -21.13
CA CYS A 478 4.91 41.85 -21.79
C CYS A 478 4.93 41.99 -23.33
N LEU A 479 4.33 43.07 -23.86
CA LEU A 479 4.58 43.60 -25.21
C LEU A 479 5.38 44.91 -25.10
#